data_AF-L7QX23-F1
#
_entry.id   AF-L7QX23-F1
#
_cell.length_a   1.000
_cell.length_b   1.000
_cell.length_c   1.000
_cell.angle_alpha   90.00
_cell.angle_beta   90.00
_cell.angle_gamma   90.00
#
_symmetry.space_group_name_H-M   'P 1'
#
loop_
_entity.id
_entity.type
_entity.pdbx_description
1 polymer ?
#
loop_
_entity_poly.entity_id
_entity_poly.type
_entity_poly.pdbx_seq_one_letter_code
_entity_poly.pdbx_strand_id
1 'polypeptide(L)'
;LICEAYHLIKDTLGLEQDEIASVFEEWNKGELDSFLIEITRDILKYKDTDGKYLLPKIRDTAGQKGTGKWTGIAALEYGTPVTLIGEAVFARCLSALKDERVTASKVLPGPKTTRYNGDKKAFLEHIRKALYGAKIISYAQGFMLLREAAKVHNWELNYGGIALMWRGGCIIRSVFLGNIKDAYTRNPHLSNLLLDPFFTSAISSTQQSMREVSGQAALLGVPVPALSTALAFYDGYRSHTLPANLLQAQR
;
A
#
# COMPACT_ATOMS: atom_id res chain seq x y z
N LEU A 1 -3.16 -0.51 -1.85
CA LEU A 1 -2.80 -1.51 -0.80
C LEU A 1 -3.98 -2.38 -0.35
N ILE A 2 -4.85 -1.97 0.57
CA ILE A 2 -5.95 -2.83 1.06
C ILE A 2 -6.86 -3.30 -0.09
N CYS A 3 -7.23 -2.39 -1.01
CA CYS A 3 -8.01 -2.73 -2.19
C CYS A 3 -7.30 -3.71 -3.14
N GLU A 4 -5.96 -3.67 -3.23
CA GLU A 4 -5.19 -4.60 -4.05
C GLU A 4 -5.16 -5.99 -3.42
N ALA A 5 -4.99 -6.07 -2.09
CA ALA A 5 -5.13 -7.32 -1.37
C ALA A 5 -6.53 -7.92 -1.56
N TYR A 6 -7.58 -7.10 -1.43
CA TYR A 6 -8.96 -7.51 -1.73
C TYR A 6 -9.11 -8.04 -3.16
N HIS A 7 -8.58 -7.32 -4.16
CA HIS A 7 -8.67 -7.71 -5.58
C HIS A 7 -7.99 -9.06 -5.83
N LEU A 8 -6.78 -9.27 -5.29
CA LEU A 8 -6.09 -10.55 -5.39
C LEU A 8 -6.87 -11.68 -4.71
N ILE A 9 -7.40 -11.45 -3.51
CA ILE A 9 -8.14 -12.50 -2.80
C ILE A 9 -9.43 -12.88 -3.58
N LYS A 10 -10.19 -11.88 -4.03
CA LYS A 10 -11.45 -12.10 -4.75
C LYS A 10 -11.22 -12.71 -6.13
N ASP A 11 -10.42 -12.04 -6.97
CA ASP A 11 -10.34 -12.36 -8.39
C ASP A 11 -9.19 -13.31 -8.73
N THR A 12 -8.15 -13.39 -7.91
CA THR A 12 -7.05 -14.35 -8.10
C THR A 12 -7.27 -15.65 -7.32
N LEU A 13 -7.62 -15.57 -6.03
CA LEU A 13 -7.84 -16.76 -5.19
C LEU A 13 -9.28 -17.30 -5.28
N GLY A 14 -10.25 -16.47 -5.66
CA GLY A 14 -11.64 -16.90 -5.81
C GLY A 14 -12.35 -17.14 -4.50
N LEU A 15 -12.00 -16.40 -3.45
CA LEU A 15 -12.73 -16.43 -2.19
C LEU A 15 -14.02 -15.64 -2.31
N GLU A 16 -15.07 -16.16 -1.70
CA GLU A 16 -16.37 -15.50 -1.58
C GLU A 16 -16.34 -14.41 -0.51
N GLN A 17 -17.26 -13.46 -0.60
CA GLN A 17 -17.20 -12.24 0.20
C GLN A 17 -17.14 -12.48 1.73
N ASP A 18 -17.83 -13.49 2.25
CA ASP A 18 -17.77 -13.88 3.67
C ASP A 18 -16.41 -14.45 4.09
N GLU A 19 -15.78 -15.22 3.20
CA GLU A 19 -14.43 -15.74 3.45
C GLU A 19 -13.43 -14.59 3.48
N ILE A 20 -13.56 -13.61 2.56
CA ILE A 20 -12.72 -12.41 2.56
C ILE A 20 -12.93 -11.61 3.85
N ALA A 21 -14.17 -11.43 4.31
CA ALA A 21 -14.44 -10.76 5.57
C ALA A 21 -13.74 -11.44 6.75
N SER A 22 -13.76 -12.78 6.78
CA SER A 22 -13.09 -13.59 7.82
C SER A 22 -11.57 -13.44 7.77
N VAL A 23 -10.99 -13.34 6.56
CA VAL A 23 -9.57 -13.04 6.38
C VAL A 23 -9.20 -11.68 6.97
N PHE A 24 -9.94 -10.62 6.65
CA PHE A 24 -9.67 -9.28 7.20
C PHE A 24 -9.90 -9.20 8.71
N GLU A 25 -10.86 -9.97 9.23
CA GLU A 25 -11.06 -10.12 10.67
C GLU A 25 -9.84 -10.74 11.36
N GLU A 26 -9.25 -11.78 10.78
CA GLU A 26 -8.04 -12.40 11.31
C GLU A 26 -6.82 -11.48 11.19
N TRP A 27 -6.66 -10.80 10.05
CA TRP A 27 -5.57 -9.84 9.87
C TRP A 27 -5.62 -8.69 10.88
N ASN A 28 -6.81 -8.29 11.30
CA ASN A 28 -7.00 -7.24 12.30
C ASN A 28 -6.57 -7.64 13.73
N LYS A 29 -6.28 -8.93 13.99
CA LYS A 29 -5.81 -9.40 15.30
C LYS A 29 -4.28 -9.41 15.42
N GLY A 30 -3.57 -9.09 14.35
CA GLY A 30 -2.11 -9.15 14.27
C GLY A 30 -1.46 -7.80 13.95
N GLU A 31 -0.33 -7.84 13.23
CA GLU A 31 0.46 -6.63 12.88
C GLU A 31 -0.27 -5.65 11.95
N LEU A 32 -1.36 -6.09 11.32
CA LEU A 32 -2.23 -5.27 10.48
C LEU A 32 -3.37 -4.61 11.26
N ASP A 33 -3.49 -4.82 12.58
CA ASP A 33 -4.49 -4.17 13.43
C ASP A 33 -4.51 -2.66 13.18
N SER A 34 -5.63 -2.22 12.59
CA SER A 34 -5.84 -0.85 12.20
C SER A 34 -7.31 -0.58 11.91
N PHE A 35 -7.71 0.66 12.11
CA PHE A 35 -9.08 1.09 11.81
C PHE A 35 -9.50 0.79 10.37
N LEU A 36 -8.59 0.92 9.40
CA LEU A 36 -8.90 0.65 7.99
C LEU A 36 -9.12 -0.83 7.70
N ILE A 37 -8.41 -1.73 8.38
CA ILE A 37 -8.63 -3.18 8.25
C ILE A 37 -9.94 -3.58 8.94
N GLU A 38 -10.20 -3.01 10.13
CA GLU A 38 -11.46 -3.18 10.87
C GLU A 38 -12.69 -2.78 10.03
N ILE A 39 -12.74 -1.57 9.50
CA ILE A 39 -13.90 -1.14 8.68
C ILE A 39 -13.97 -1.91 7.36
N THR A 40 -12.84 -2.41 6.83
CA THR A 40 -12.86 -3.24 5.61
C THR A 40 -13.59 -4.55 5.88
N ARG A 41 -13.31 -5.21 7.02
CA ARG A 41 -14.09 -6.38 7.49
C ARG A 41 -15.57 -6.04 7.57
N ASP A 42 -15.94 -4.92 8.18
CA ASP A 42 -17.34 -4.56 8.40
C ASP A 42 -18.07 -4.25 7.09
N ILE A 43 -17.41 -3.53 6.17
CA ILE A 43 -17.91 -3.26 4.81
C ILE A 43 -18.15 -4.57 4.05
N LEU A 44 -17.24 -5.55 4.17
CA LEU A 44 -17.38 -6.85 3.51
C LEU A 44 -18.59 -7.63 4.03
N LYS A 45 -18.91 -7.52 5.33
CA LYS A 45 -20.09 -8.19 5.95
C LYS A 45 -21.41 -7.44 5.70
N TYR A 46 -21.37 -6.19 5.26
CA TYR A 46 -22.57 -5.36 5.17
C TYR A 46 -23.50 -5.82 4.04
N LYS A 47 -24.75 -6.14 4.40
CA LYS A 47 -25.83 -6.51 3.48
C LYS A 47 -26.80 -5.34 3.30
N ASP A 48 -27.26 -5.19 2.07
CA ASP A 48 -28.27 -4.22 1.66
C ASP A 48 -29.69 -4.74 2.00
N THR A 49 -30.73 -3.93 1.76
CA THR A 49 -32.13 -4.26 2.11
C THR A 49 -32.68 -5.50 1.38
N ASP A 50 -32.05 -5.92 0.29
CA ASP A 50 -32.39 -7.15 -0.45
C ASP A 50 -31.66 -8.40 0.06
N GLY A 51 -30.90 -8.28 1.16
CA GLY A 51 -30.15 -9.38 1.78
C GLY A 51 -28.84 -9.74 1.06
N LYS A 52 -28.49 -9.05 -0.04
CA LYS A 52 -27.23 -9.23 -0.76
C LYS A 52 -26.17 -8.27 -0.26
N TYR A 53 -24.89 -8.61 -0.43
CA TYR A 53 -23.81 -7.72 -0.05
C TYR A 53 -23.87 -6.37 -0.79
N LEU A 54 -23.64 -5.28 -0.07
CA LEU A 54 -23.67 -3.93 -0.64
C LEU A 54 -22.44 -3.64 -1.49
N LEU A 55 -21.25 -4.07 -1.04
CA LEU A 55 -19.97 -3.72 -1.67
C LEU A 55 -19.93 -3.97 -3.20
N PRO A 56 -20.38 -5.13 -3.74
CA PRO A 56 -20.38 -5.36 -5.19
C PRO A 56 -21.30 -4.44 -5.98
N LYS A 57 -22.25 -3.77 -5.34
CA LYS A 57 -23.19 -2.82 -5.97
C LYS A 57 -22.65 -1.40 -6.03
N ILE A 58 -21.59 -1.10 -5.27
CA ILE A 58 -20.99 0.24 -5.23
C ILE A 58 -20.22 0.48 -6.53
N ARG A 59 -20.48 1.63 -7.17
CA ARG A 59 -19.77 2.04 -8.38
C ARG A 59 -18.26 2.19 -8.09
N ASP A 60 -17.42 1.54 -8.90
CA ASP A 60 -15.96 1.49 -8.79
C ASP A 60 -15.28 2.77 -9.32
N THR A 61 -15.74 3.94 -8.88
CA THR A 61 -15.21 5.26 -9.21
C THR A 61 -14.85 6.01 -7.93
N ALA A 62 -13.58 6.03 -7.57
CA ALA A 62 -13.12 6.63 -6.33
C ALA A 62 -13.02 8.16 -6.43
N GLY A 63 -13.78 8.87 -5.61
CA GLY A 63 -13.63 10.32 -5.44
C GLY A 63 -12.36 10.71 -4.68
N GLN A 64 -11.98 11.99 -4.77
CA GLN A 64 -10.91 12.58 -3.95
C GLN A 64 -11.16 14.07 -3.71
N LYS A 65 -10.77 14.56 -2.53
CA LYS A 65 -10.91 15.98 -2.13
C LYS A 65 -9.61 16.79 -2.23
N GLY A 66 -8.56 16.23 -2.86
CA GLY A 66 -7.32 16.96 -3.18
C GLY A 66 -6.12 16.69 -2.28
N THR A 67 -6.30 16.36 -0.99
CA THR A 67 -5.17 16.20 -0.05
C THR A 67 -4.13 15.15 -0.48
N GLY A 68 -4.57 14.02 -1.04
CA GLY A 68 -3.65 13.02 -1.60
C GLY A 68 -2.84 13.55 -2.78
N LYS A 69 -3.49 14.30 -3.69
CA LYS A 69 -2.82 14.98 -4.82
C LYS A 69 -1.79 15.98 -4.31
N TRP A 70 -2.10 16.76 -3.27
CA TRP A 70 -1.16 17.71 -2.69
C TRP A 70 0.09 17.04 -2.13
N THR A 71 -0.03 15.88 -1.47
CA THR A 71 1.13 15.10 -1.04
C THR A 71 2.00 14.66 -2.21
N GLY A 72 1.39 14.21 -3.32
CA GLY A 72 2.12 13.86 -4.54
C GLY A 72 2.83 15.06 -5.19
N ILE A 73 2.19 16.22 -5.20
CA ILE A 73 2.80 17.47 -5.71
C ILE A 73 3.97 17.89 -4.82
N ALA A 74 3.77 17.95 -3.50
CA ALA A 74 4.84 18.31 -2.56
C ALA A 74 6.04 17.36 -2.66
N ALA A 75 5.80 16.06 -2.90
CA ALA A 75 6.86 15.10 -3.13
C ALA A 75 7.71 15.44 -4.38
N LEU A 76 7.07 15.86 -5.47
CA LEU A 76 7.78 16.30 -6.68
C LEU A 76 8.52 17.62 -6.45
N GLU A 77 7.89 18.59 -5.77
CA GLU A 77 8.50 19.89 -5.44
C GLU A 77 9.75 19.74 -4.56
N TYR A 78 9.70 18.85 -3.55
CA TYR A 78 10.82 18.59 -2.66
C TYR A 78 11.77 17.49 -3.16
N GLY A 79 11.58 16.97 -4.38
CA GLY A 79 12.44 15.92 -4.94
C GLY A 79 12.49 14.62 -4.12
N THR A 80 11.40 14.26 -3.45
CA THR A 80 11.33 13.07 -2.58
C THR A 80 10.52 11.95 -3.26
N PRO A 81 11.02 10.69 -3.29
CA PRO A 81 10.37 9.57 -3.98
C PRO A 81 9.19 8.97 -3.19
N VAL A 82 8.08 9.69 -3.10
CA VAL A 82 6.83 9.23 -2.45
C VAL A 82 5.95 8.47 -3.45
N THR A 83 6.51 7.40 -4.02
CA THR A 83 5.93 6.70 -5.16
C THR A 83 4.59 6.04 -4.85
N LEU A 84 4.43 5.48 -3.65
CA LEU A 84 3.23 4.71 -3.31
C LEU A 84 1.99 5.57 -3.15
N ILE A 85 2.12 6.74 -2.51
CA ILE A 85 1.02 7.71 -2.41
C ILE A 85 0.69 8.27 -3.80
N GLY A 86 1.70 8.50 -4.64
CA GLY A 86 1.51 8.89 -6.04
C GLY A 86 0.66 7.87 -6.81
N GLU A 87 1.05 6.59 -6.78
CA GLU A 87 0.29 5.51 -7.41
C GLU A 87 -1.12 5.36 -6.82
N ALA A 88 -1.29 5.56 -5.51
CA ALA A 88 -2.61 5.54 -4.90
C ALA A 88 -3.52 6.68 -5.41
N VAL A 89 -2.97 7.85 -5.72
CA VAL A 89 -3.71 8.96 -6.36
C VAL A 89 -4.03 8.61 -7.81
N PHE A 90 -3.06 8.11 -8.59
CA PHE A 90 -3.29 7.74 -9.98
C PHE A 90 -4.28 6.58 -10.14
N ALA A 91 -4.28 5.60 -9.22
CA ALA A 91 -5.27 4.53 -9.21
C ALA A 91 -6.70 5.07 -9.02
N ARG A 92 -6.89 6.15 -8.25
CA ARG A 92 -8.21 6.82 -8.16
C ARG A 92 -8.58 7.50 -9.47
N CYS A 93 -7.65 8.22 -10.09
CA CYS A 93 -7.86 8.81 -11.41
C CYS A 93 -8.25 7.75 -12.45
N LEU A 94 -7.55 6.62 -12.49
CA LEU A 94 -7.85 5.50 -13.38
C LEU A 94 -9.24 4.90 -13.10
N SER A 95 -9.64 4.79 -11.83
CA SER A 95 -10.97 4.30 -11.48
C SER A 95 -12.08 5.22 -11.99
N ALA A 96 -11.85 6.54 -12.04
CA ALA A 96 -12.83 7.52 -12.53
C ALA A 96 -13.08 7.42 -14.04
N LEU A 97 -12.13 6.90 -14.81
CA LEU A 97 -12.26 6.62 -16.26
C LEU A 97 -13.13 5.37 -16.53
N LYS A 98 -14.29 5.25 -15.87
CA LYS A 98 -15.11 4.03 -15.87
C LYS A 98 -15.56 3.63 -17.28
N ASP A 99 -16.11 4.56 -18.04
CA ASP A 99 -16.69 4.26 -19.36
C ASP A 99 -15.58 3.90 -20.37
N GLU A 100 -14.42 4.56 -20.26
CA GLU A 100 -13.21 4.19 -21.02
C GLU A 100 -12.73 2.79 -20.65
N ARG A 101 -12.65 2.45 -19.36
CA ARG A 101 -12.25 1.10 -18.90
C ARG A 101 -13.20 0.01 -19.38
N VAL A 102 -14.51 0.26 -19.36
CA VAL A 102 -15.53 -0.69 -19.88
C VAL A 102 -15.40 -0.87 -21.39
N THR A 103 -15.03 0.17 -22.12
CA THR A 103 -14.76 0.07 -23.56
C THR A 103 -13.48 -0.71 -23.82
N ALA A 104 -12.40 -0.37 -23.11
CA ALA A 104 -11.10 -1.00 -23.23
C ALA A 104 -11.14 -2.50 -22.89
N SER A 105 -11.92 -2.92 -21.88
CA SER A 105 -12.02 -4.32 -21.47
C SER A 105 -12.63 -5.26 -22.53
N LYS A 106 -13.26 -4.71 -23.57
CA LYS A 106 -13.82 -5.49 -24.68
C LYS A 106 -12.83 -5.71 -25.83
N VAL A 107 -11.74 -4.94 -25.86
CA VAL A 107 -10.81 -4.88 -26.99
C VAL A 107 -9.40 -5.31 -26.59
N LEU A 108 -8.94 -4.90 -25.41
CA LEU A 108 -7.57 -5.18 -24.96
C LEU A 108 -7.44 -6.62 -24.44
N PRO A 109 -6.45 -7.40 -24.93
CA PRO A 109 -6.21 -8.74 -24.43
C PRO A 109 -5.51 -8.71 -23.06
N GLY A 110 -5.63 -9.82 -22.34
CA GLY A 110 -4.89 -10.09 -21.10
C GLY A 110 -4.46 -11.56 -21.04
N PRO A 111 -3.83 -11.98 -19.94
CA PRO A 111 -3.49 -13.38 -19.71
C PRO A 111 -4.71 -14.29 -19.80
N LYS A 112 -4.54 -15.49 -20.37
CA LYS A 112 -5.62 -16.50 -20.46
C LYS A 112 -6.06 -17.01 -19.10
N THR A 113 -5.13 -17.02 -18.14
CA THR A 113 -5.35 -17.48 -16.78
C THR A 113 -5.21 -16.30 -15.82
N THR A 114 -6.27 -16.01 -15.09
CA THR A 114 -6.31 -14.94 -14.07
C THR A 114 -6.43 -15.49 -12.64
N ARG A 115 -6.62 -16.82 -12.52
CA ARG A 115 -6.72 -17.54 -11.25
C ARG A 115 -5.37 -18.15 -10.89
N TYR A 116 -5.01 -18.05 -9.61
CA TYR A 116 -3.83 -18.72 -9.10
C TYR A 116 -4.11 -20.22 -8.92
N ASN A 117 -3.19 -21.06 -9.42
CA ASN A 117 -3.31 -22.51 -9.43
C ASN A 117 -2.43 -23.22 -8.39
N GLY A 118 -1.63 -22.47 -7.61
CA GLY A 118 -0.83 -23.02 -6.52
C GLY A 118 -1.61 -23.12 -5.20
N ASP A 119 -0.87 -23.24 -4.09
CA ASP A 119 -1.45 -23.27 -2.74
C ASP A 119 -2.08 -21.90 -2.38
N LYS A 120 -3.41 -21.85 -2.39
CA LYS A 120 -4.19 -20.65 -2.08
C LYS A 120 -3.92 -20.12 -0.66
N LYS A 121 -3.73 -21.01 0.33
CA LYS A 121 -3.50 -20.62 1.72
C LYS A 121 -2.12 -20.01 1.87
N ALA A 122 -1.10 -20.61 1.25
CA ALA A 122 0.23 -20.04 1.22
C ALA A 122 0.25 -18.68 0.51
N PHE A 123 -0.43 -18.55 -0.63
CA PHE A 123 -0.49 -17.28 -1.36
C PHE A 123 -1.27 -16.20 -0.59
N LEU A 124 -2.33 -16.58 0.13
CA LEU A 124 -3.05 -15.66 1.02
C LEU A 124 -2.14 -15.07 2.10
N GLU A 125 -1.26 -15.89 2.69
CA GLU A 125 -0.26 -15.41 3.66
C GLU A 125 0.79 -14.52 3.00
N HIS A 126 1.17 -14.80 1.75
CA HIS A 126 2.01 -13.88 0.98
C HIS A 126 1.32 -12.53 0.75
N ILE A 127 0.02 -12.50 0.41
CA ILE A 127 -0.74 -11.25 0.26
C ILE A 127 -0.73 -10.46 1.58
N ARG A 128 -0.98 -11.12 2.72
CA ARG A 128 -0.95 -10.49 4.05
C ARG A 128 0.40 -9.83 4.34
N LYS A 129 1.49 -10.59 4.16
CA LYS A 129 2.86 -10.11 4.39
C LYS A 129 3.25 -9.01 3.40
N ALA A 130 2.86 -9.12 2.14
CA ALA A 130 3.12 -8.10 1.13
C ALA A 130 2.40 -6.79 1.44
N LEU A 131 1.15 -6.86 1.90
CA LEU A 131 0.40 -5.70 2.37
C LEU A 131 1.12 -5.01 3.54
N TYR A 132 1.62 -5.77 4.51
CA TYR A 132 2.35 -5.22 5.65
C TYR A 132 3.70 -4.60 5.23
N GLY A 133 4.49 -5.31 4.42
CA GLY A 133 5.76 -4.79 3.87
C GLY A 133 5.56 -3.50 3.08
N ALA A 134 4.57 -3.44 2.19
CA ALA A 134 4.27 -2.25 1.41
C ALA A 134 3.73 -1.09 2.28
N LYS A 135 2.99 -1.39 3.37
CA LYS A 135 2.62 -0.38 4.37
C LYS A 135 3.88 0.24 4.99
N ILE A 136 4.87 -0.56 5.39
CA ILE A 136 6.15 -0.05 5.92
C ILE A 136 6.82 0.88 4.91
N ILE A 137 6.91 0.47 3.65
CA ILE A 137 7.48 1.31 2.58
C ILE A 137 6.74 2.63 2.43
N SER A 138 5.41 2.61 2.41
CA SER A 138 4.61 3.85 2.30
C SER A 138 4.88 4.83 3.44
N TYR A 139 4.99 4.34 4.67
CA TYR A 139 5.30 5.19 5.83
C TYR A 139 6.74 5.69 5.79
N ALA A 140 7.70 4.85 5.41
CA ALA A 140 9.09 5.28 5.21
C ALA A 140 9.18 6.46 4.23
N GLN A 141 8.50 6.36 3.09
CA GLN A 141 8.41 7.44 2.10
C GLN A 141 7.74 8.71 2.66
N GLY A 142 6.66 8.57 3.41
CA GLY A 142 5.97 9.71 4.04
C GLY A 142 6.86 10.45 5.05
N PHE A 143 7.61 9.73 5.89
CA PHE A 143 8.54 10.34 6.83
C PHE A 143 9.78 10.93 6.14
N MET A 144 10.23 10.37 5.01
CA MET A 144 11.24 11.03 4.17
C MET A 144 10.76 12.40 3.68
N LEU A 145 9.49 12.49 3.24
CA LEU A 145 8.89 13.75 2.78
C LEU A 145 8.79 14.77 3.90
N LEU A 146 8.32 14.37 5.08
CA LEU A 146 8.27 15.25 6.26
C LEU A 146 9.66 15.79 6.59
N ARG A 147 10.69 14.94 6.52
CA ARG A 147 12.06 15.36 6.79
C ARG A 147 12.58 16.34 5.75
N GLU A 148 12.29 16.13 4.48
CA GLU A 148 12.75 17.07 3.45
C GLU A 148 12.02 18.42 3.55
N ALA A 149 10.71 18.40 3.81
CA ALA A 149 9.95 19.61 4.11
C ALA A 149 10.51 20.34 5.35
N ALA A 150 10.87 19.62 6.40
CA ALA A 150 11.48 20.20 7.60
C ALA A 150 12.78 20.95 7.29
N LYS A 151 13.63 20.42 6.41
CA LYS A 151 14.85 21.11 5.97
C LYS A 151 14.54 22.36 5.16
N VAL A 152 13.68 22.24 4.15
CA VAL A 152 13.32 23.35 3.24
C VAL A 152 12.71 24.53 4.00
N HIS A 153 11.86 24.25 4.99
CA HIS A 153 11.16 25.26 5.79
C HIS A 153 11.85 25.62 7.11
N ASN A 154 13.02 25.03 7.39
CA ASN A 154 13.73 25.18 8.67
C ASN A 154 12.84 24.90 9.89
N TRP A 155 12.04 23.84 9.82
CA TRP A 155 11.19 23.38 10.93
C TRP A 155 11.87 22.31 11.77
N GLU A 156 11.71 22.41 13.08
CA GLU A 156 12.09 21.34 14.01
C GLU A 156 10.92 20.39 14.23
N LEU A 157 10.75 19.43 13.31
CA LEU A 157 9.68 18.44 13.41
C LEU A 157 10.03 17.32 14.40
N ASN A 158 9.14 17.07 15.36
CA ASN A 158 9.20 15.91 16.24
C ASN A 158 8.50 14.71 15.59
N TYR A 159 9.24 13.89 14.85
CA TYR A 159 8.67 12.73 14.12
C TYR A 159 8.02 11.69 15.05
N GLY A 160 8.59 11.45 16.23
CA GLY A 160 8.00 10.58 17.25
C GLY A 160 6.67 11.12 17.77
N GLY A 161 6.59 12.44 18.00
CA GLY A 161 5.37 13.15 18.37
C GLY A 161 4.31 13.12 17.27
N ILE A 162 4.70 13.31 16.01
CA ILE A 162 3.80 13.18 14.85
C ILE A 162 3.21 11.76 14.80
N ALA A 163 4.05 10.73 14.92
CA ALA A 163 3.60 9.34 14.94
C ALA A 163 2.66 9.04 16.12
N LEU A 164 2.94 9.60 17.30
CA LEU A 164 2.10 9.49 18.48
C LEU A 164 0.71 10.09 18.25
N MET A 165 0.65 11.29 17.66
CA MET A 165 -0.63 11.96 17.36
C MET A 165 -1.47 11.16 16.36
N TRP A 166 -0.85 10.37 15.48
CA TRP A 166 -1.58 9.52 14.56
C TRP A 166 -2.07 8.21 15.18
N ARG A 167 -1.58 7.79 16.37
CA ARG A 167 -2.00 6.52 17.00
C ARG A 167 -3.48 6.47 17.36
N GLY A 168 -4.13 7.61 17.56
CA GLY A 168 -5.55 7.71 17.95
C GLY A 168 -6.27 8.81 17.19
N GLY A 169 -7.60 8.70 17.11
CA GLY A 169 -8.49 9.72 16.51
C GLY A 169 -8.47 9.82 14.98
N CYS A 170 -7.31 9.67 14.34
CA CYS A 170 -7.20 9.78 12.89
C CYS A 170 -7.60 8.49 12.14
N ILE A 171 -7.80 8.59 10.81
CA ILE A 171 -8.21 7.47 9.95
C ILE A 171 -7.12 6.40 9.82
N ILE A 172 -5.84 6.80 9.91
CA ILE A 172 -4.71 5.87 9.75
C ILE A 172 -4.29 5.19 11.07
N ARG A 173 -5.07 5.39 12.15
CA ARG A 173 -4.76 4.84 13.47
C ARG A 173 -4.56 3.32 13.43
N SER A 174 -3.49 2.87 14.06
CA SER A 174 -3.08 1.46 14.06
C SER A 174 -1.99 1.19 15.11
N VAL A 175 -1.85 -0.06 15.54
CA VAL A 175 -0.75 -0.49 16.42
C VAL A 175 0.62 -0.18 15.82
N PHE A 176 0.70 -0.21 14.48
CA PHE A 176 1.87 0.12 13.68
C PHE A 176 2.51 1.48 14.00
N LEU A 177 1.69 2.49 14.34
CA LEU A 177 2.17 3.84 14.65
C LEU A 177 2.91 3.91 15.99
N GLY A 178 2.64 2.95 16.90
CA GLY A 178 3.45 2.75 18.11
C GLY A 178 4.89 2.41 17.76
N ASN A 179 5.09 1.49 16.82
CA ASN A 179 6.42 1.06 16.37
C ASN A 179 7.21 2.21 15.73
N ILE A 180 6.54 3.08 14.95
CA ILE A 180 7.17 4.29 14.38
C ILE A 180 7.62 5.24 15.48
N LYS A 181 6.74 5.52 16.45
CA LYS A 181 7.06 6.39 17.59
C LYS A 181 8.24 5.82 18.38
N ASP A 182 8.29 4.51 18.61
CA ASP A 182 9.39 3.88 19.33
C ASP A 182 10.70 3.89 18.52
N ALA A 183 10.65 3.78 17.20
CA ALA A 183 11.83 3.94 16.33
C ALA A 183 12.44 5.34 16.44
N TYR A 184 11.62 6.39 16.39
CA TYR A 184 12.09 7.76 16.60
C TYR A 184 12.43 8.08 18.06
N THR A 185 11.91 7.32 19.02
CA THR A 185 12.35 7.41 20.42
C THR A 185 13.76 6.84 20.57
N ARG A 186 14.06 5.71 19.91
CA ARG A 186 15.41 5.12 19.88
C ARG A 186 16.42 6.01 19.15
N ASN A 187 16.02 6.59 18.01
CA ASN A 187 16.85 7.48 17.24
C ASN A 187 16.03 8.66 16.66
N PRO A 188 16.05 9.83 17.32
CA PRO A 188 15.34 11.03 16.84
C PRO A 188 15.82 11.52 15.47
N HIS A 189 17.06 11.21 15.10
CA HIS A 189 17.70 11.60 13.83
C HIS A 189 17.67 10.47 12.79
N LEU A 190 16.80 9.47 12.97
CA LEU A 190 16.67 8.35 12.05
C LEU A 190 16.40 8.85 10.62
N SER A 191 17.31 8.51 9.71
CA SER A 191 17.24 8.99 8.33
C SER A 191 16.15 8.29 7.51
N ASN A 192 15.80 7.05 7.87
CA ASN A 192 14.71 6.33 7.24
C ASN A 192 14.20 5.25 8.20
N LEU A 193 12.88 5.06 8.25
CA LEU A 193 12.26 4.02 9.07
C LEU A 193 12.83 2.63 8.80
N LEU A 194 13.20 2.32 7.55
CA LEU A 194 13.77 1.03 7.15
C LEU A 194 15.12 0.71 7.79
N LEU A 195 15.78 1.67 8.45
CA LEU A 195 17.06 1.45 9.11
C LEU A 195 16.91 1.17 10.62
N ASP A 196 15.71 1.32 11.17
CA ASP A 196 15.43 0.93 12.55
C ASP A 196 15.32 -0.61 12.69
N PRO A 197 15.85 -1.23 13.76
CA PRO A 197 15.89 -2.68 13.90
C PRO A 197 14.53 -3.40 13.77
N PHE A 198 13.45 -2.79 14.25
CA PHE A 198 12.11 -3.38 14.14
C PHE A 198 11.68 -3.45 12.67
N PHE A 199 11.81 -2.34 11.94
CA PHE A 199 11.40 -2.27 10.54
C PHE A 199 12.33 -3.04 9.62
N THR A 200 13.63 -3.11 9.90
CA THR A 200 14.58 -4.00 9.20
C THR A 200 14.17 -5.46 9.33
N SER A 201 13.79 -5.90 10.55
CA SER A 201 13.31 -7.27 10.78
C SER A 201 11.99 -7.53 10.05
N ALA A 202 11.04 -6.60 10.16
CA ALA A 202 9.73 -6.70 9.52
C ALA A 202 9.82 -6.71 7.98
N ILE A 203 10.68 -5.88 7.38
CA ILE A 203 10.86 -5.89 5.92
C ILE A 203 11.58 -7.16 5.46
N SER A 204 12.55 -7.66 6.25
CA SER A 204 13.24 -8.93 5.96
C SER A 204 12.28 -10.11 5.91
N SER A 205 11.28 -10.15 6.80
CA SER A 205 10.27 -11.22 6.85
C SER A 205 9.14 -11.10 5.82
N THR A 206 9.01 -9.94 5.15
CA THR A 206 7.92 -9.66 4.21
C THR A 206 8.38 -9.49 2.75
N GLN A 207 9.65 -9.17 2.51
CA GLN A 207 10.13 -8.84 1.16
C GLN A 207 9.97 -9.97 0.15
N GLN A 208 10.13 -11.23 0.56
CA GLN A 208 9.90 -12.35 -0.35
C GLN A 208 8.43 -12.40 -0.76
N SER A 209 7.51 -12.22 0.18
CA SER A 209 6.08 -12.15 -0.13
C SER A 209 5.72 -10.97 -1.04
N MET A 210 6.39 -9.82 -0.90
CA MET A 210 6.21 -8.71 -1.85
C MET A 210 6.60 -9.11 -3.28
N ARG A 211 7.67 -9.90 -3.44
CA ARG A 211 8.11 -10.44 -4.75
C ARG A 211 7.11 -11.45 -5.31
N GLU A 212 6.72 -12.43 -4.49
CA GLU A 212 5.74 -13.45 -4.91
C GLU A 212 4.44 -12.81 -5.37
N VAL A 213 3.89 -11.89 -4.57
CA VAL A 213 2.62 -11.24 -4.90
C VAL A 213 2.74 -10.35 -6.13
N SER A 214 3.80 -9.53 -6.24
CA SER A 214 3.98 -8.64 -7.39
C SER A 214 4.22 -9.42 -8.68
N GLY A 215 5.01 -10.50 -8.61
CA GLY A 215 5.28 -11.38 -9.75
C GLY A 215 4.03 -12.13 -10.20
N GLN A 216 3.32 -12.77 -9.29
CA GLN A 216 2.08 -13.49 -9.60
C GLN A 216 0.98 -12.55 -10.12
N ALA A 217 0.83 -11.36 -9.51
CA ALA A 217 -0.13 -10.37 -9.98
C ALA A 217 0.15 -9.95 -11.42
N ALA A 218 1.43 -9.73 -11.78
CA ALA A 218 1.82 -9.41 -13.15
C ALA A 218 1.52 -10.58 -14.12
N LEU A 219 1.86 -11.81 -13.75
CA LEU A 219 1.58 -13.01 -14.58
C LEU A 219 0.08 -13.24 -14.81
N LEU A 220 -0.74 -12.95 -13.80
CA LEU A 220 -2.19 -13.17 -13.80
C LEU A 220 -2.97 -11.96 -14.31
N GLY A 221 -2.30 -10.86 -14.64
CA GLY A 221 -2.93 -9.65 -15.17
C GLY A 221 -3.75 -8.87 -14.14
N VAL A 222 -3.41 -8.96 -12.86
CA VAL A 222 -4.10 -8.24 -11.77
C VAL A 222 -3.31 -6.99 -11.40
N PRO A 223 -3.90 -5.78 -11.53
CA PRO A 223 -3.20 -4.53 -11.24
C PRO A 223 -2.93 -4.37 -9.74
N VAL A 224 -1.64 -4.24 -9.39
CA VAL A 224 -1.17 -4.02 -8.01
C VAL A 224 -0.17 -2.86 -7.91
N PRO A 225 -0.53 -1.65 -8.41
CA PRO A 225 0.42 -0.56 -8.59
C PRO A 225 1.13 -0.15 -7.29
N ALA A 226 0.43 -0.15 -6.15
CA ALA A 226 1.02 0.22 -4.87
C ALA A 226 1.95 -0.87 -4.32
N LEU A 227 1.61 -2.15 -4.48
CA LEU A 227 2.50 -3.26 -4.10
C LEU A 227 3.75 -3.30 -5.00
N SER A 228 3.58 -3.15 -6.31
CA SER A 228 4.70 -3.13 -7.26
C SER A 228 5.66 -1.97 -7.01
N THR A 229 5.14 -0.75 -6.81
CA THR A 229 6.00 0.41 -6.53
C THR A 229 6.66 0.35 -5.16
N ALA A 230 6.04 -0.30 -4.17
CA ALA A 230 6.69 -0.57 -2.88
C ALA A 230 7.96 -1.42 -3.05
N LEU A 231 7.85 -2.51 -3.83
CA LEU A 231 8.98 -3.39 -4.11
C LEU A 231 10.06 -2.68 -4.92
N ALA A 232 9.67 -1.95 -5.97
CA ALA A 232 10.61 -1.18 -6.80
C ALA A 232 11.36 -0.12 -5.97
N PHE A 233 10.66 0.61 -5.09
CA PHE A 233 11.30 1.55 -4.18
C PHE A 233 12.25 0.85 -3.21
N TYR A 234 11.84 -0.27 -2.59
CA TYR A 234 12.68 -1.00 -1.64
C TYR A 234 14.00 -1.47 -2.29
N ASP A 235 13.91 -2.09 -3.46
CA ASP A 235 15.10 -2.55 -4.19
C ASP A 235 15.96 -1.38 -4.69
N GLY A 236 15.33 -0.28 -5.12
CA GLY A 236 16.06 0.93 -5.49
C GLY A 236 16.81 1.57 -4.31
N TYR A 237 16.15 1.67 -3.16
CA TYR A 237 16.69 2.31 -1.96
C TYR A 237 17.86 1.56 -1.33
N ARG A 238 17.84 0.22 -1.39
CA ARG A 238 18.93 -0.63 -0.86
C ARG A 238 20.07 -0.88 -1.85
N SER A 239 19.95 -0.39 -3.09
CA SER A 239 20.97 -0.59 -4.11
C SER A 239 22.09 0.43 -3.92
N HIS A 240 23.33 -0.06 -3.73
CA HIS A 240 24.51 0.81 -3.67
C HIS A 240 24.70 1.60 -4.98
N THR A 241 24.43 0.95 -6.12
CA THR A 241 24.57 1.54 -7.45
C THR A 241 23.26 1.37 -8.20
N LEU A 242 22.73 2.49 -8.74
CA LEU A 242 21.58 2.52 -9.63
C LEU A 242 22.03 2.82 -11.07
N PRO A 243 21.23 2.47 -12.09
CA PRO A 243 21.54 2.74 -13.49
C PRO A 243 21.46 4.24 -13.88
N ALA A 244 21.40 5.14 -12.90
CA ALA A 244 21.38 6.59 -13.12
C ALA A 244 22.70 7.14 -13.67
N ASN A 245 23.79 6.37 -13.65
CA ASN A 245 25.03 6.70 -14.34
C ASN A 245 24.82 6.82 -15.86
N LEU A 246 24.00 5.95 -16.47
CA LEU A 246 23.64 6.06 -17.89
C LEU A 246 22.76 7.28 -18.15
N LEU A 247 21.79 7.56 -17.27
CA LEU A 247 20.93 8.75 -17.35
C LEU A 247 21.76 10.05 -17.27
N GLN A 248 22.84 10.05 -16.49
CA GLN A 248 23.79 11.17 -16.44
C GLN A 248 24.64 11.26 -17.70
N ALA A 249 25.09 10.14 -18.28
CA ALA A 249 25.90 10.15 -19.51
C ALA A 249 25.12 10.61 -20.75
N GLN A 250 23.79 10.46 -20.76
CA GLN A 250 22.91 10.88 -21.85
C GLN A 250 22.59 12.38 -21.86
N ARG A 251 22.81 13.11 -20.77
CA ARG A 251 22.46 14.54 -20.60
C ARG A 251 23.70 15.43 -20.70
#